data_AF-A0A819RN17-F1
#
_entry.id   AF-A0A819RN17-F1
#
_cell.length_a   1.000
_cell.length_b   1.000
_cell.length_c   1.000
_cell.angle_alpha   90.00
_cell.angle_beta   90.00
_cell.angle_gamma   90.00
#
_symmetry.space_group_name_H-M   'P 1'
#
loop_
_entity.id
_entity.type
_entity.pdbx_description
1 polymer ?
#
loop_
_entity_poly.entity_id
_entity_poly.type
_entity_poly.pdbx_seq_one_letter_code
_entity_poly.pdbx_strand_id
1 'polypeptide(L)'
;MSEPRVPKAPRRPRQPNVQDFQYFPPHLFELLDREIYAYRKSIGYKAVRDPDLDEQEALNEDEQYEKEQLLQQDFCNWTKRDFNQFIKANEKYDKTPDEVMSYARVFWDRCHELTDVERIMAQIERGETKIHHRISIKKALDAKMTRYKAPFHQLRIQYNTNKGKNYAEEEDHFLLCMLYKFGFDKENVYEELRYSIRQSPQFRFDWFLKSRISIELQRRLNTLITFVERENQELEERE
;
A
#
# COMPACT_ATOMS: atom_id res chain seq x y z
N MET A 1 -32.07 -21.20 -0.93
CA MET A 1 -33.21 -20.28 -0.76
C MET A 1 -32.65 -18.96 -0.26
N SER A 2 -32.76 -17.91 -1.06
CA SER A 2 -32.25 -16.57 -0.73
C SER A 2 -33.19 -15.94 0.29
N GLU A 3 -32.67 -15.53 1.45
CA GLU A 3 -33.45 -14.80 2.45
C GLU A 3 -34.11 -13.56 1.81
N PRO A 4 -35.39 -13.28 2.13
CA PRO A 4 -36.06 -12.10 1.62
C PRO A 4 -35.35 -10.86 2.17
N ARG A 5 -34.86 -10.00 1.26
CA ARG A 5 -34.27 -8.70 1.63
C ARG A 5 -35.31 -7.89 2.38
N VAL A 6 -35.11 -7.70 3.68
CA VAL A 6 -35.94 -6.85 4.52
C VAL A 6 -36.02 -5.45 3.87
N PRO A 7 -37.23 -4.88 3.70
CA PRO A 7 -37.39 -3.53 3.16
C PRO A 7 -36.57 -2.53 3.98
N LYS A 8 -35.68 -1.78 3.33
CA LYS A 8 -34.87 -0.76 4.00
C LYS A 8 -35.78 0.30 4.62
N ALA A 9 -35.51 0.67 5.87
CA ALA A 9 -36.25 1.71 6.56
C ALA A 9 -36.19 3.05 5.78
N PRO A 10 -37.30 3.82 5.73
CA PRO A 10 -37.34 5.10 5.04
C PRO A 10 -36.35 6.10 5.68
N ARG A 11 -35.65 6.83 4.81
CA ARG A 11 -34.74 7.93 5.16
C ARG A 11 -35.33 9.26 4.68
N ARG A 12 -34.98 10.35 5.36
CA ARG A 12 -35.43 11.69 4.99
C ARG A 12 -34.86 12.10 3.61
N PRO A 13 -35.65 12.77 2.75
CA PRO A 13 -35.12 13.39 1.54
C PRO A 13 -34.00 14.39 1.89
N ARG A 14 -32.90 14.39 1.13
CA ARG A 14 -31.73 15.30 1.27
C ARG A 14 -30.90 15.16 2.55
N GLN A 15 -30.87 13.98 3.17
CA GLN A 15 -29.96 13.74 4.28
C GLN A 15 -28.48 13.92 3.84
N PRO A 16 -27.65 14.62 4.63
CA PRO A 16 -26.21 14.72 4.35
C PRO A 16 -25.57 13.35 4.22
N ASN A 17 -24.74 13.17 3.20
CA ASN A 17 -24.02 11.92 2.97
C ASN A 17 -22.65 11.97 3.65
N VAL A 18 -22.61 11.67 4.94
CA VAL A 18 -21.38 11.58 5.72
C VAL A 18 -20.70 10.22 5.49
N GLN A 19 -19.38 10.23 5.37
CA GLN A 19 -18.55 9.03 5.23
C GLN A 19 -17.62 8.87 6.44
N ASP A 20 -17.30 7.64 6.80
CA ASP A 20 -16.42 7.30 7.92
C ASP A 20 -15.02 7.91 7.77
N PHE A 21 -14.45 7.91 6.56
CA PHE A 21 -13.15 8.50 6.27
C PHE A 21 -13.08 10.04 6.39
N GLN A 22 -14.21 10.71 6.64
CA GLN A 22 -14.26 12.15 6.91
C GLN A 22 -14.13 12.46 8.41
N TYR A 23 -14.17 11.45 9.28
CA TYR A 23 -13.94 11.58 10.72
C TYR A 23 -14.81 12.62 11.43
N PHE A 24 -16.07 12.76 11.01
CA PHE A 24 -17.04 13.58 11.74
C PHE A 24 -17.18 13.12 13.21
N PRO A 25 -17.47 14.03 14.14
CA PRO A 25 -17.60 13.69 15.55
C PRO A 25 -18.86 12.85 15.82
N PRO A 26 -18.86 11.96 16.83
CA PRO A 26 -20.00 11.13 17.19
C PRO A 26 -21.30 11.92 17.37
N HIS A 27 -21.20 13.12 17.95
CA HIS A 27 -22.37 13.98 18.19
C HIS A 27 -23.14 14.36 16.92
N LEU A 28 -22.46 14.50 15.77
CA LEU A 28 -23.15 14.74 14.50
C LEU A 28 -24.08 13.57 14.14
N PHE A 29 -23.66 12.33 14.41
CA PHE A 29 -24.47 11.15 14.15
C PHE A 29 -25.69 11.08 15.06
N GLU A 30 -25.56 11.48 16.33
CA GLU A 30 -26.70 11.59 17.26
C GLU A 30 -27.77 12.56 16.75
N LEU A 31 -27.35 13.75 16.27
CA LEU A 31 -28.26 14.75 15.68
C LEU A 31 -28.92 14.22 14.39
N LEU A 32 -28.16 13.54 13.54
CA LEU A 32 -28.69 12.93 12.31
C LEU A 32 -29.69 11.80 12.61
N ASP A 33 -29.41 10.97 13.62
CA ASP A 33 -30.30 9.89 14.04
C ASP A 33 -31.61 10.44 14.60
N ARG A 34 -31.56 11.47 15.46
CA ARG A 34 -32.75 12.19 15.95
C ARG A 34 -33.63 12.71 14.80
N GLU A 35 -33.02 13.29 13.75
CA GLU A 35 -33.77 13.72 12.57
C GLU A 35 -34.41 12.56 11.80
N ILE A 36 -33.71 11.43 11.67
CA ILE A 36 -34.26 10.23 11.03
C ILE A 36 -35.46 9.72 11.82
N TYR A 37 -35.36 9.67 13.15
CA TYR A 37 -36.44 9.21 14.03
C TYR A 37 -37.66 10.14 13.96
N ALA A 38 -37.46 11.46 14.08
CA ALA A 38 -38.52 12.45 13.94
C ALA A 38 -39.22 12.35 12.57
N TYR A 39 -38.46 12.15 11.50
CA TYR A 39 -39.01 11.94 10.15
C TYR A 39 -39.81 10.64 10.03
N ARG A 40 -39.31 9.53 10.59
CA ARG A 40 -40.03 8.24 10.62
C ARG A 40 -41.35 8.35 11.37
N LYS A 41 -41.36 9.09 12.49
CA LYS A 41 -42.57 9.39 13.27
C LYS A 41 -43.57 10.22 12.44
N SER A 42 -43.11 11.24 11.72
CA SER A 42 -43.98 12.10 10.91
C SER A 42 -44.67 11.38 9.75
N ILE A 43 -44.06 10.32 9.22
CA ILE A 43 -44.63 9.48 8.14
C ILE A 43 -45.35 8.23 8.66
N GLY A 44 -45.46 8.06 9.98
CA GLY A 44 -46.12 6.91 10.61
C GLY A 44 -45.40 5.57 10.42
N TYR A 45 -44.08 5.58 10.22
CA TYR A 45 -43.29 4.36 10.07
C TYR A 45 -43.19 3.61 11.41
N LYS A 46 -43.76 2.40 11.49
CA LYS A 46 -43.69 1.53 12.66
C LYS A 46 -42.56 0.50 12.48
N ALA A 47 -41.41 0.76 13.09
CA ALA A 47 -40.38 -0.26 13.25
C ALA A 47 -40.86 -1.37 14.22
N VAL A 48 -40.24 -2.56 14.18
CA VAL A 48 -40.39 -3.57 15.25
C VAL A 48 -40.12 -2.86 16.58
N ARG A 49 -41.10 -2.87 17.49
CA ARG A 49 -41.17 -2.03 18.70
C ARG A 49 -39.80 -1.81 19.34
N ASP A 50 -39.25 -0.63 19.14
CA ASP A 50 -38.14 -0.10 19.91
C ASP A 50 -38.72 0.95 20.87
N PRO A 51 -38.75 0.70 22.19
CA PRO A 51 -39.41 1.57 23.17
C PRO A 51 -38.90 3.02 23.18
N ASP A 52 -37.66 3.25 22.72
CA ASP A 52 -37.00 4.57 22.73
C ASP A 52 -37.50 5.50 21.60
N LEU A 53 -38.36 5.03 20.70
CA LEU A 53 -38.85 5.79 19.54
C LEU A 53 -39.86 6.89 19.88
N ASP A 54 -40.56 6.80 21.01
CA ASP A 54 -41.70 7.69 21.30
C ASP A 54 -41.28 9.04 21.90
N GLU A 55 -40.10 9.14 22.52
CA GLU A 55 -39.62 10.33 23.25
C GLU A 55 -38.80 11.33 22.42
N GLN A 56 -38.36 10.99 21.20
CA GLN A 56 -37.49 11.91 20.45
C GLN A 56 -38.26 13.00 19.69
N GLU A 57 -37.98 14.25 20.05
CA GLU A 57 -38.52 15.45 19.42
C GLU A 57 -37.67 15.94 18.24
N ALA A 58 -38.28 16.76 17.37
CA ALA A 58 -37.56 17.40 16.26
C ALA A 58 -36.46 18.34 16.77
N LEU A 59 -35.38 18.48 16.00
CA LEU A 59 -34.27 19.36 16.38
C LEU A 59 -34.73 20.83 16.51
N ASN A 60 -34.33 21.48 17.60
CA ASN A 60 -34.58 22.92 17.81
C ASN A 60 -33.66 23.80 16.92
N GLU A 61 -33.84 25.13 16.96
CA GLU A 61 -33.06 26.06 16.11
C GLU A 61 -31.56 26.01 16.44
N ASP A 62 -31.20 25.87 17.72
CA ASP A 62 -29.81 25.81 18.18
C ASP A 62 -29.11 24.51 17.70
N GLU A 63 -29.80 23.37 17.81
CA GLU A 63 -29.32 22.06 17.35
C GLU A 63 -29.21 21.99 15.82
N GLN A 64 -30.10 22.69 15.11
CA GLN A 64 -29.99 22.83 13.66
C GLN A 64 -28.74 23.63 13.27
N TYR A 65 -28.47 24.72 13.99
CA TYR A 65 -27.25 25.52 13.78
C TYR A 65 -25.98 24.73 14.12
N GLU A 66 -25.97 24.01 15.24
CA GLU A 66 -24.84 23.14 15.63
C GLU A 66 -24.56 22.06 14.58
N LYS A 67 -25.61 21.38 14.09
CA LYS A 67 -25.48 20.40 13.01
C LYS A 67 -24.82 21.01 11.76
N GLU A 68 -25.22 22.21 11.36
CA GLU A 68 -24.63 22.90 10.22
C GLU A 68 -23.15 23.22 10.45
N GLN A 69 -22.77 23.61 11.66
CA GLN A 69 -21.37 23.84 12.04
C GLN A 69 -20.55 22.55 12.02
N LEU A 70 -21.09 21.44 12.55
CA LEU A 70 -20.43 20.13 12.54
C LEU A 70 -20.23 19.60 11.11
N LEU A 71 -21.15 19.90 10.19
CA LEU A 71 -21.03 19.53 8.77
C LEU A 71 -19.98 20.37 8.02
N GLN A 72 -19.61 21.53 8.55
CA GLN A 72 -18.56 22.41 7.99
C GLN A 72 -17.17 22.13 8.57
N GLN A 73 -17.03 21.12 9.45
CA GLN A 73 -15.74 20.73 9.99
C GLN A 73 -14.76 20.21 8.93
N ASP A 74 -13.52 20.06 9.38
CA ASP A 74 -12.40 19.60 8.57
C ASP A 74 -12.74 18.30 7.82
N PHE A 75 -12.23 18.19 6.59
CA PHE A 75 -12.39 17.04 5.70
C PHE A 75 -13.81 16.80 5.14
N CYS A 76 -14.76 17.72 5.33
CA CYS A 76 -16.05 17.68 4.63
C CYS A 76 -15.92 17.68 3.09
N ASN A 77 -14.82 18.23 2.57
CA ASN A 77 -14.47 18.26 1.16
C ASN A 77 -13.74 17.00 0.66
N TRP A 78 -13.29 16.11 1.55
CA TRP A 78 -12.61 14.88 1.14
C TRP A 78 -13.59 13.95 0.45
N THR A 79 -13.25 13.59 -0.79
CA THR A 79 -14.04 12.62 -1.54
C THR A 79 -13.49 11.21 -1.33
N LYS A 80 -14.32 10.21 -1.64
CA LYS A 80 -13.87 8.81 -1.65
C LYS A 80 -12.69 8.57 -2.60
N ARG A 81 -12.54 9.39 -3.65
CA ARG A 81 -11.40 9.33 -4.56
C ARG A 81 -10.13 9.79 -3.85
N ASP A 82 -10.19 10.90 -3.12
CA ASP A 82 -9.05 11.47 -2.38
C ASP A 82 -8.60 10.52 -1.28
N PHE A 83 -9.54 9.94 -0.54
CA PHE A 83 -9.25 8.90 0.46
C PHE A 83 -8.53 7.70 -0.16
N ASN A 84 -9.06 7.13 -1.25
CA ASN A 84 -8.41 6.00 -1.91
C ASN A 84 -7.02 6.37 -2.48
N GLN A 85 -6.84 7.61 -2.91
CA GLN A 85 -5.54 8.11 -3.38
C GLN A 85 -4.55 8.27 -2.21
N PHE A 86 -5.02 8.74 -1.05
CA PHE A 86 -4.25 8.78 0.19
C PHE A 86 -3.79 7.37 0.61
N ILE A 87 -4.69 6.38 0.63
CA ILE A 87 -4.30 4.99 0.96
C ILE A 87 -3.27 4.44 -0.03
N LYS A 88 -3.48 4.65 -1.33
CA LYS A 88 -2.50 4.25 -2.37
C LYS A 88 -1.16 4.97 -2.22
N ALA A 89 -1.17 6.23 -1.77
CA ALA A 89 0.05 6.98 -1.53
C ALA A 89 0.82 6.38 -0.34
N ASN A 90 0.16 6.05 0.77
CA ASN A 90 0.79 5.37 1.91
C ASN A 90 1.31 3.97 1.54
N GLU A 91 0.61 3.22 0.66
CA GLU A 91 1.11 1.92 0.18
C GLU A 91 2.41 2.06 -0.64
N LYS A 92 2.58 3.16 -1.38
CA LYS A 92 3.70 3.34 -2.32
C LYS A 92 4.85 4.17 -1.75
N TYR A 93 4.55 5.08 -0.84
CA TYR A 93 5.48 6.07 -0.31
C TYR A 93 5.31 6.19 1.20
N ASP A 94 6.44 6.34 1.88
CA ASP A 94 6.54 6.50 3.34
C ASP A 94 6.26 7.94 3.82
N LYS A 95 6.10 8.89 2.88
CA LYS A 95 5.95 10.32 3.19
C LYS A 95 4.77 10.93 2.46
N THR A 96 3.89 11.58 3.21
CA THR A 96 2.79 12.38 2.68
C THR A 96 3.22 13.84 2.52
N PRO A 97 2.75 14.55 1.48
CA PRO A 97 2.99 16.00 1.35
C PRO A 97 2.41 16.79 2.52
N ASP A 98 2.98 17.97 2.80
CA ASP A 98 2.59 18.82 3.93
C ASP A 98 1.09 19.17 3.93
N GLU A 99 0.50 19.33 2.75
CA GLU A 99 -0.93 19.61 2.55
C GLU A 99 -1.85 18.47 3.03
N VAL A 100 -1.32 17.25 3.17
CA VAL A 100 -2.05 16.03 3.56
C VAL A 100 -1.69 15.58 4.98
N MET A 101 -0.68 16.20 5.62
CA MET A 101 -0.25 15.83 6.97
C MET A 101 -1.33 16.00 8.04
N SER A 102 -2.20 17.02 7.90
CA SER A 102 -3.33 17.22 8.82
C SER A 102 -4.29 16.02 8.79
N TYR A 103 -4.65 15.56 7.59
CA TYR A 103 -5.48 14.36 7.41
C TYR A 103 -4.74 13.11 7.89
N ALA A 104 -3.45 12.97 7.58
CA ALA A 104 -2.66 11.80 7.97
C ALA A 104 -2.63 11.60 9.49
N ARG A 105 -2.49 12.69 10.28
CA ARG A 105 -2.52 12.60 11.76
C ARG A 105 -3.86 12.04 12.25
N VAL A 106 -4.96 12.64 11.82
CA VAL A 106 -6.31 12.21 12.21
C VAL A 106 -6.59 10.78 11.72
N PHE A 107 -6.14 10.44 10.52
CA PHE A 107 -6.24 9.08 9.99
C PHE A 107 -5.54 8.09 10.92
N TRP A 108 -4.29 8.31 11.32
CA TRP A 108 -3.59 7.36 12.18
C TRP A 108 -4.16 7.28 13.60
N ASP A 109 -4.69 8.39 14.13
CA ASP A 109 -5.32 8.43 15.45
C ASP A 109 -6.69 7.73 15.46
N ARG A 110 -7.47 7.86 14.37
CA ARG A 110 -8.88 7.44 14.28
C ARG A 110 -9.16 6.36 13.23
N CYS A 111 -8.14 5.74 12.63
CA CYS A 111 -8.34 4.72 11.57
C CYS A 111 -9.21 3.54 12.03
N HIS A 112 -9.22 3.24 13.33
CA HIS A 112 -10.04 2.21 13.95
C HIS A 112 -11.56 2.46 13.83
N GLU A 113 -11.98 3.68 13.56
CA GLU A 113 -13.38 4.04 13.30
C GLU A 113 -13.85 3.68 11.88
N LEU A 114 -12.91 3.37 10.98
CA LEU A 114 -13.23 3.00 9.60
C LEU A 114 -13.82 1.59 9.55
N THR A 115 -14.89 1.44 8.76
CA THR A 115 -15.57 0.15 8.58
C THR A 115 -14.63 -0.93 8.02
N ASP A 116 -13.71 -0.54 7.13
CA ASP A 116 -12.79 -1.41 6.41
C ASP A 116 -11.33 -1.33 6.94
N VAL A 117 -11.13 -0.91 8.20
CA VAL A 117 -9.78 -0.62 8.75
C VAL A 117 -8.80 -1.78 8.57
N GLU A 118 -9.20 -3.02 8.87
CA GLU A 118 -8.32 -4.20 8.77
C GLU A 118 -7.80 -4.39 7.33
N ARG A 119 -8.68 -4.23 6.33
CA ARG A 119 -8.33 -4.36 4.92
C ARG A 119 -7.38 -3.26 4.47
N ILE A 120 -7.61 -2.04 4.95
CA ILE A 120 -6.81 -0.85 4.63
C ILE A 120 -5.42 -0.98 5.24
N MET A 121 -5.34 -1.31 6.53
CA MET A 121 -4.09 -1.54 7.24
C MET A 121 -3.26 -2.65 6.59
N ALA A 122 -3.89 -3.80 6.31
CA ALA A 122 -3.21 -4.89 5.61
C ALA A 122 -2.75 -4.50 4.20
N GLN A 123 -3.38 -3.53 3.53
CA GLN A 123 -2.88 -2.99 2.26
C GLN A 123 -1.64 -2.12 2.45
N ILE A 124 -1.65 -1.23 3.44
CA ILE A 124 -0.52 -0.35 3.75
C ILE A 124 0.69 -1.17 4.20
N GLU A 125 0.54 -2.10 5.14
CA GLU A 125 1.61 -2.97 5.64
C GLU A 125 2.26 -3.80 4.52
N ARG A 126 1.46 -4.29 3.56
CA ARG A 126 1.98 -4.98 2.36
C ARG A 126 2.79 -4.04 1.47
N GLY A 127 2.40 -2.78 1.39
CA GLY A 127 3.14 -1.72 0.71
C GLY A 127 4.49 -1.45 1.38
N GLU A 128 4.46 -1.21 2.70
CA GLU A 128 5.64 -0.98 3.53
C GLU A 128 6.63 -2.14 3.44
N THR A 129 6.15 -3.38 3.53
CA THR A 129 7.00 -4.57 3.37
C THR A 129 7.76 -4.57 2.04
N LYS A 130 7.11 -4.16 0.94
CA LYS A 130 7.77 -4.04 -0.38
C LYS A 130 8.78 -2.89 -0.41
N ILE A 131 8.46 -1.76 0.22
CA ILE A 131 9.37 -0.62 0.33
C ILE A 131 10.62 -1.02 1.12
N HIS A 132 10.45 -1.63 2.29
CA HIS A 132 11.53 -2.15 3.12
C HIS A 132 12.38 -3.17 2.38
N HIS A 133 11.74 -4.13 1.70
CA HIS A 133 12.44 -5.13 0.90
C HIS A 133 13.31 -4.48 -0.19
N ARG A 134 12.78 -3.50 -0.93
CA ARG A 134 13.56 -2.76 -1.93
C ARG A 134 14.75 -2.01 -1.33
N ILE A 135 14.55 -1.34 -0.19
CA ILE A 135 15.63 -0.63 0.52
C ILE A 135 16.70 -1.63 0.97
N SER A 136 16.29 -2.78 1.52
CA SER A 136 17.19 -3.87 1.92
C SER A 136 18.03 -4.35 0.74
N ILE A 137 17.41 -4.68 -0.40
CA ILE A 137 18.13 -5.13 -1.60
C ILE A 137 19.14 -4.07 -2.05
N LYS A 138 18.73 -2.80 -2.11
CA LYS A 138 19.64 -1.72 -2.50
C LYS A 138 20.85 -1.65 -1.57
N LYS A 139 20.63 -1.64 -0.26
CA LYS A 139 21.69 -1.62 0.75
C LYS A 139 22.62 -2.83 0.62
N ALA A 140 22.04 -4.01 0.41
CA ALA A 140 22.80 -5.25 0.27
C ALA A 140 23.69 -5.26 -0.98
N LEU A 141 23.16 -4.78 -2.11
CA LEU A 141 23.92 -4.63 -3.36
C LEU A 141 25.00 -3.55 -3.23
N ASP A 142 24.69 -2.38 -2.65
CA ASP A 142 25.68 -1.33 -2.38
C ASP A 142 26.86 -1.88 -1.56
N ALA A 143 26.55 -2.51 -0.41
CA ALA A 143 27.56 -3.12 0.45
C ALA A 143 28.41 -4.17 -0.28
N LYS A 144 27.79 -5.00 -1.14
CA LYS A 144 28.49 -6.00 -1.93
C LYS A 144 29.42 -5.37 -2.96
N MET A 145 28.96 -4.35 -3.68
CA MET A 145 29.71 -3.70 -4.75
C MET A 145 30.91 -2.91 -4.22
N THR A 146 30.77 -2.23 -3.07
CA THR A 146 31.86 -1.45 -2.46
C THR A 146 33.06 -2.29 -2.04
N ARG A 147 32.89 -3.61 -1.83
CA ARG A 147 34.00 -4.52 -1.51
C ARG A 147 34.99 -4.74 -2.67
N TYR A 148 34.62 -4.40 -3.89
CA TYR A 148 35.42 -4.67 -5.09
C TYR A 148 35.74 -3.38 -5.85
N LYS A 149 37.03 -3.17 -6.18
CA LYS A 149 37.44 -2.03 -7.01
C LYS A 149 36.96 -2.17 -8.47
N ALA A 150 36.91 -3.40 -8.97
CA ALA A 150 36.42 -3.71 -10.32
C ALA A 150 35.39 -4.86 -10.27
N PRO A 151 34.13 -4.59 -9.88
CA PRO A 151 33.12 -5.62 -9.65
C PRO A 151 32.91 -6.58 -10.83
N PHE A 152 32.90 -6.08 -12.08
CA PHE A 152 32.72 -6.91 -13.28
C PHE A 152 33.77 -8.02 -13.47
N HIS A 153 34.95 -7.89 -12.86
CA HIS A 153 36.04 -8.87 -13.00
C HIS A 153 36.35 -9.60 -11.69
N GLN A 154 36.07 -8.96 -10.54
CA GLN A 154 36.53 -9.41 -9.22
C GLN A 154 35.42 -9.90 -8.31
N LEU A 155 34.16 -9.53 -8.59
CA LEU A 155 33.04 -9.92 -7.75
C LEU A 155 32.98 -11.44 -7.65
N ARG A 156 32.72 -11.95 -6.44
CA ARG A 156 32.52 -13.37 -6.16
C ARG A 156 31.22 -13.54 -5.42
N ILE A 157 30.39 -14.47 -5.83
CA ILE A 157 29.14 -14.80 -5.15
C ILE A 157 29.37 -16.07 -4.34
N GLN A 158 29.02 -16.04 -3.06
CA GLN A 158 29.05 -17.23 -2.22
C GLN A 158 27.83 -18.10 -2.51
N TYR A 159 27.98 -19.00 -3.47
CA TYR A 159 26.97 -19.99 -3.76
C TYR A 159 26.98 -21.04 -2.65
N ASN A 160 25.97 -21.02 -1.80
CA ASN A 160 25.69 -22.15 -0.91
C ASN A 160 25.32 -23.40 -1.75
N THR A 161 24.70 -24.42 -1.15
CA THR A 161 24.28 -25.66 -1.84
C THR A 161 23.32 -25.47 -3.04
N ASN A 162 22.89 -24.24 -3.33
CA ASN A 162 21.83 -23.89 -4.30
C ASN A 162 22.30 -23.16 -5.57
N LYS A 163 23.57 -23.27 -6.01
CA LYS A 163 24.06 -22.60 -7.23
C LYS A 163 23.21 -22.89 -8.48
N GLY A 164 22.76 -24.13 -8.62
CA GLY A 164 22.21 -24.67 -9.87
C GLY A 164 23.31 -24.97 -10.91
N LYS A 165 22.97 -25.70 -11.98
CA LYS A 165 23.92 -26.10 -13.03
C LYS A 165 23.86 -25.25 -14.30
N ASN A 166 22.90 -24.33 -14.38
CA ASN A 166 22.53 -23.69 -15.64
C ASN A 166 23.33 -22.41 -15.93
N TYR A 167 23.64 -21.62 -14.89
CA TYR A 167 24.34 -20.35 -15.03
C TYR A 167 25.81 -20.50 -14.59
N ALA A 168 26.73 -19.99 -15.38
CA ALA A 168 28.13 -19.88 -15.02
C ALA A 168 28.38 -18.69 -14.06
N GLU A 169 29.50 -18.71 -13.34
CA GLU A 169 29.82 -17.62 -12.39
C GLU A 169 30.00 -16.28 -13.10
N GLU A 170 30.66 -16.29 -14.25
CA GLU A 170 30.90 -15.08 -15.05
C GLU A 170 29.59 -14.45 -15.53
N GLU A 171 28.59 -15.28 -15.85
CA GLU A 171 27.25 -14.84 -16.23
C GLU A 171 26.56 -14.17 -15.04
N ASP A 172 26.54 -14.82 -13.87
CA ASP A 172 25.92 -14.27 -12.66
C ASP A 172 26.59 -12.96 -12.21
N HIS A 173 27.92 -12.87 -12.28
CA HIS A 173 28.66 -11.64 -11.95
C HIS A 173 28.20 -10.50 -12.85
N PHE A 174 28.09 -10.76 -14.17
CA PHE A 174 27.62 -9.78 -15.12
C PHE A 174 26.18 -9.37 -14.85
N LEU A 175 25.28 -10.33 -14.59
CA LEU A 175 23.87 -10.04 -14.29
C LEU A 175 23.74 -9.13 -13.07
N LEU A 176 24.45 -9.44 -11.98
CA LEU A 176 24.40 -8.67 -10.74
C LEU A 176 25.00 -7.27 -10.91
N CYS A 177 26.15 -7.16 -11.58
CA CYS A 177 26.80 -5.87 -11.85
C CYS A 177 25.96 -4.98 -12.77
N MET A 178 25.35 -5.56 -13.80
CA MET A 178 24.47 -4.81 -14.72
C MET A 178 23.17 -4.38 -14.04
N LEU A 179 22.56 -5.24 -13.22
CA LEU A 179 21.39 -4.89 -12.42
C LEU A 179 21.69 -3.71 -11.50
N TYR A 180 22.83 -3.74 -10.81
CA TYR A 180 23.28 -2.65 -9.96
C TYR A 180 23.49 -1.36 -10.75
N LYS A 181 24.17 -1.44 -11.89
CA LYS A 181 24.44 -0.29 -12.78
C LYS A 181 23.16 0.36 -13.30
N PHE A 182 22.15 -0.42 -13.66
CA PHE A 182 20.87 0.09 -14.17
C PHE A 182 19.93 0.57 -13.06
N GLY A 183 20.10 0.04 -11.85
CA GLY A 183 19.21 0.27 -10.73
C GLY A 183 18.09 -0.78 -10.68
N PHE A 184 18.06 -1.56 -9.60
CA PHE A 184 17.10 -2.64 -9.40
C PHE A 184 15.62 -2.21 -9.47
N ASP A 185 15.30 -0.99 -9.02
CA ASP A 185 13.92 -0.47 -8.98
C ASP A 185 13.49 0.22 -10.29
N LYS A 186 14.36 0.23 -11.32
CA LYS A 186 14.03 0.87 -12.60
C LYS A 186 12.98 0.05 -13.35
N GLU A 187 11.99 0.74 -13.89
CA GLU A 187 10.98 0.12 -14.75
C GLU A 187 11.66 -0.54 -15.97
N ASN A 188 11.23 -1.76 -16.31
CA ASN A 188 11.79 -2.56 -17.42
C ASN A 188 13.29 -2.90 -17.31
N VAL A 189 13.89 -2.84 -16.12
CA VAL A 189 15.32 -3.16 -15.91
C VAL A 189 15.76 -4.51 -16.49
N TYR A 190 14.89 -5.53 -16.45
CA TYR A 190 15.21 -6.86 -16.96
C TYR A 190 15.19 -6.94 -18.51
N GLU A 191 14.40 -6.09 -19.18
CA GLU A 191 14.46 -5.97 -20.65
C GLU A 191 15.75 -5.25 -21.07
N GLU A 192 16.13 -4.18 -20.36
CA GLU A 192 17.41 -3.50 -20.61
C GLU A 192 18.61 -4.43 -20.35
N LEU A 193 18.53 -5.23 -19.29
CA LEU A 193 19.53 -6.26 -19.00
C LEU A 193 19.64 -7.27 -20.13
N ARG A 194 18.49 -7.76 -20.63
CA ARG A 194 18.44 -8.68 -21.77
C ARG A 194 19.07 -8.08 -23.02
N TYR A 195 18.81 -6.81 -23.30
CA TYR A 195 19.45 -6.10 -24.40
C TYR A 195 20.97 -6.00 -24.19
N SER A 196 21.42 -5.63 -22.97
CA SER A 196 22.84 -5.52 -22.65
C SER A 196 23.60 -6.85 -22.78
N ILE A 197 22.99 -7.98 -22.41
CA ILE A 197 23.57 -9.32 -22.60
C ILE A 197 23.85 -9.58 -24.09
N ARG A 198 22.88 -9.24 -24.97
CA ARG A 198 23.02 -9.47 -26.42
C ARG A 198 24.09 -8.62 -27.06
N GLN A 199 24.28 -7.40 -26.56
CA GLN A 199 25.29 -6.46 -27.06
C GLN A 199 26.69 -6.75 -26.52
N SER A 200 26.81 -7.47 -25.40
CA SER A 200 28.11 -7.73 -24.78
C SER A 200 28.92 -8.76 -25.59
N PRO A 201 30.12 -8.39 -26.09
CA PRO A 201 30.95 -9.30 -26.90
C PRO A 201 31.38 -10.57 -26.16
N GLN A 202 31.52 -10.51 -24.82
CA GLN A 202 31.93 -11.66 -24.01
C GLN A 202 30.90 -12.81 -24.05
N PHE A 203 29.63 -12.51 -24.31
CA PHE A 203 28.56 -13.49 -24.48
C PHE A 203 28.23 -13.75 -25.95
N ARG A 204 29.15 -13.47 -26.88
CA ARG A 204 28.93 -13.64 -28.32
C ARG A 204 28.41 -15.04 -28.66
N PHE A 205 29.04 -16.06 -28.07
CA PHE A 205 28.78 -17.48 -28.30
C PHE A 205 27.97 -18.15 -27.18
N ASP A 206 27.59 -17.39 -26.15
CA ASP A 206 26.77 -17.89 -25.06
C ASP A 206 25.28 -17.82 -25.46
N TRP A 207 24.85 -18.87 -26.16
CA TRP A 207 23.47 -19.01 -26.61
C TRP A 207 22.50 -19.22 -25.46
N PHE A 208 22.95 -19.83 -24.36
CA PHE A 208 22.10 -20.07 -23.20
C PHE A 208 21.68 -18.73 -22.58
N LEU A 209 22.64 -17.88 -22.21
CA LEU A 209 22.36 -16.60 -21.59
C LEU A 209 21.58 -15.67 -22.55
N LYS A 210 21.96 -15.66 -23.83
CA LYS A 210 21.25 -14.86 -24.87
C LYS A 210 19.80 -15.30 -25.13
N SER A 211 19.49 -16.57 -24.88
CA SER A 211 18.13 -17.10 -25.08
C SER A 211 17.17 -16.75 -23.94
N ARG A 212 17.68 -16.31 -22.78
CA ARG A 212 16.84 -16.02 -21.61
C ARG A 212 15.85 -14.89 -21.88
N ILE A 213 14.65 -15.05 -21.34
CA ILE A 213 13.63 -13.99 -21.31
C ILE A 213 13.68 -13.24 -19.98
N SER A 214 13.11 -12.04 -19.95
CA SER A 214 13.25 -11.10 -18.83
C SER A 214 12.75 -11.66 -17.50
N ILE A 215 11.67 -12.45 -17.52
CA ILE A 215 11.16 -13.11 -16.31
C ILE A 215 12.10 -14.21 -15.78
N GLU A 216 12.86 -14.87 -16.66
CA GLU A 216 13.86 -15.87 -16.23
C GLU A 216 15.10 -15.20 -15.66
N LEU A 217 15.55 -14.09 -16.26
CA LEU A 217 16.62 -13.26 -15.72
C LEU A 217 16.24 -12.66 -14.37
N GLN A 218 14.99 -12.20 -14.23
CA GLN A 218 14.43 -11.72 -12.96
C GLN A 218 14.48 -12.82 -11.88
N ARG A 219 14.02 -14.03 -12.19
CA ARG A 219 14.08 -15.16 -11.25
C ARG A 219 15.51 -15.47 -10.83
N ARG A 220 16.46 -15.50 -11.78
CA ARG A 220 17.87 -15.74 -11.47
C ARG A 220 18.42 -14.64 -10.56
N LEU A 221 18.17 -13.37 -10.88
CA LEU A 221 18.63 -12.24 -10.09
C LEU A 221 18.04 -12.24 -8.68
N ASN A 222 16.76 -12.57 -8.50
CA ASN A 222 16.16 -12.71 -7.17
C ASN A 222 16.91 -13.77 -6.33
N THR A 223 17.30 -14.89 -6.94
CA THR A 223 18.13 -15.90 -6.26
C THR A 223 19.52 -15.37 -5.91
N LEU A 224 20.17 -14.65 -6.82
CA LEU A 224 21.49 -14.06 -6.56
C LEU A 224 21.45 -13.01 -5.45
N ILE A 225 20.39 -12.20 -5.40
CA ILE A 225 20.15 -11.22 -4.34
C ILE A 225 20.04 -11.92 -2.98
N THR A 226 19.29 -13.02 -2.88
CA THR A 226 19.21 -13.79 -1.63
C THR A 226 20.59 -14.33 -1.18
N PHE A 227 21.47 -14.71 -2.11
CA PHE A 227 22.83 -15.10 -1.76
C PHE A 227 23.65 -13.93 -1.21
N VAL A 228 23.51 -12.74 -1.83
CA VAL A 228 24.19 -11.53 -1.36
C VAL A 228 23.68 -11.09 0.01
N GLU A 229 22.36 -11.09 0.24
CA GLU A 229 21.75 -10.74 1.52
C GLU A 229 22.24 -11.66 2.63
N ARG A 230 22.25 -12.98 2.38
CA ARG A 230 22.75 -13.97 3.34
C ARG A 230 24.25 -13.82 3.59
N GLU A 231 25.06 -13.62 2.56
CA GLU A 231 26.49 -13.37 2.70
C GLU A 231 26.75 -12.13 3.55
N ASN A 232 25.96 -11.06 3.38
CA ASN A 232 26.10 -9.85 4.18
C ASN A 232 25.74 -10.11 5.64
N GLN A 233 24.65 -10.84 5.91
CA GLN A 233 24.27 -11.21 7.27
C GLN A 233 25.36 -12.04 7.97
N GLU A 234 25.91 -13.06 7.29
CA GLU A 234 26.99 -13.89 7.84
C GLU A 234 28.29 -13.10 8.10
N LEU A 235 28.51 -11.98 7.41
CA LEU A 235 29.63 -11.08 7.65
C LEU A 235 29.35 -10.14 8.82
N GLU A 236 28.14 -9.57 8.91
CA GLU A 236 27.71 -8.73 10.03
C GLU A 236 27.73 -9.50 11.37
N GLU A 237 27.41 -10.80 11.36
CA GLU A 237 27.48 -11.66 12.57
C GLU A 237 28.92 -12.00 13.01
N ARG A 238 29.91 -11.82 12.15
CA ARG A 238 31.33 -12.12 12.42
C ARG A 238 32.12 -10.90 12.90
N GLU A 239 31.60 -9.70 12.69
CA GLU A 239 32.16 -8.43 13.14
C GLU A 239 31.72 -8.09 14.57
#